data_AF-A0A7Y6CFR6-F1
#
_entry.id   AF-A0A7Y6CFR6-F1
#
_cell.length_a   1.000
_cell.length_b   1.000
_cell.length_c   1.000
_cell.angle_alpha   90.00
_cell.angle_beta   90.00
_cell.angle_gamma   90.00
#
_symmetry.space_group_name_H-M   'P 1'
#
loop_
_entity.id
_entity.type
_entity.pdbx_description
1 polymer ?
#
loop_
_entity_poly.entity_id
_entity_poly.type
_entity_poly.pdbx_seq_one_letter_code
_entity_poly.pdbx_strand_id
1 'polypeptide(L)' 'MAVSERELLEQARAGDLDAFAEFVRAFERRIGAVCYRLLDDARDVDEAVQDTFVQAWRNLERFRGDATPYTWLYRIAVN' A
#
# COMPACT_ATOMS: atom_id res chain seq x y z
N MET A 1 18.54 -6.73 10.78
CA MET A 1 18.40 -5.86 9.59
C MET A 1 16.92 -5.65 9.39
N ALA A 2 16.45 -4.42 9.16
CA ALA A 2 15.05 -4.19 8.82
C ALA A 2 14.79 -4.74 7.40
N VAL A 3 13.70 -5.48 7.22
CA VAL A 3 13.27 -6.00 5.91
C VAL A 3 12.82 -4.81 5.06
N SER A 4 13.23 -4.78 3.79
CA SER A 4 12.84 -3.70 2.89
C SER A 4 11.38 -3.87 2.44
N GLU A 5 10.75 -2.76 2.06
CA GLU A 5 9.38 -2.72 1.53
C GLU A 5 9.19 -3.61 0.30
N ARG A 6 10.25 -3.77 -0.50
CA ARG A 6 10.24 -4.66 -1.67
C ARG A 6 10.28 -6.13 -1.25
N GLU A 7 11.14 -6.49 -0.30
CA GLU A 7 11.20 -7.86 0.24
C GLU A 7 9.88 -8.24 0.90
N LEU A 8 9.22 -7.33 1.62
CA LEU A 8 7.89 -7.56 2.19
C LEU A 8 6.85 -7.88 1.10
N LEU A 9 6.89 -7.18 -0.04
CA LEU A 9 5.99 -7.47 -1.18
C LEU A 9 6.32 -8.81 -1.85
N GLU A 10 7.60 -9.18 -1.93
CA GLU A 10 8.01 -10.48 -2.49
C GLU A 10 7.55 -11.65 -1.61
N GLN A 11 7.70 -11.51 -0.28
CA GLN A 11 7.18 -12.48 0.70
C GLN A 11 5.66 -12.54 0.67
N ALA A 12 4.98 -11.40 0.62
CA ALA A 12 3.53 -11.32 0.48
C ALA A 12 3.03 -12.03 -0.78
N ARG A 13 3.73 -11.88 -1.90
CA ARG A 13 3.41 -12.58 -3.16
C ARG A 13 3.60 -14.10 -3.03
N ALA A 14 4.50 -14.55 -2.16
CA ALA A 14 4.66 -15.96 -1.84
C ALA A 14 3.59 -16.51 -0.87
N GLY A 15 2.62 -15.68 -0.45
CA GLY A 15 1.52 -16.06 0.43
C GLY A 15 1.71 -15.66 1.90
N ASP A 16 2.77 -14.91 2.22
CA ASP A 16 3.01 -14.43 3.59
C ASP A 16 2.11 -13.23 3.93
N LEU A 17 1.03 -13.49 4.66
CA LEU A 17 0.09 -12.45 5.10
C LEU A 17 0.72 -11.49 6.12
N ASP A 18 1.67 -11.95 6.94
CA ASP A 18 2.32 -11.12 7.94
C ASP A 18 3.26 -10.11 7.28
N ALA A 19 3.94 -10.53 6.21
CA ALA A 19 4.75 -9.64 5.39
C ALA A 19 3.91 -8.52 4.76
N PHE A 20 2.69 -8.84 4.27
CA PHE A 20 1.79 -7.81 3.77
C PHE A 20 1.27 -6.89 4.88
N ALA A 21 0.98 -7.43 6.06
CA ALA A 21 0.57 -6.61 7.21
C ALA A 21 1.70 -5.65 7.64
N GLU A 22 2.96 -6.07 7.58
CA GLU A 22 4.11 -5.20 7.83
C GLU A 22 4.27 -4.13 6.73
N PHE A 23 4.04 -4.51 5.48
CA PHE A 23 4.01 -3.57 4.35
C PHE A 23 2.93 -2.49 4.54
N VAL A 24 1.73 -2.87 4.98
CA VAL A 24 0.65 -1.91 5.32
C VAL A 24 1.11 -0.94 6.40
N ARG A 25 1.64 -1.46 7.52
CA ARG A 25 2.15 -0.63 8.63
C ARG A 25 3.24 0.36 8.20
N ALA A 26 4.11 -0.04 7.27
CA ALA A 26 5.16 0.82 6.74
C ALA A 26 4.61 2.02 5.94
N PHE A 27 3.44 1.88 5.31
CA PHE A 27 2.90 2.87 4.40
C PHE A 27 1.62 3.58 4.86
N GLU A 28 0.88 3.03 5.82
CA GLU A 28 -0.45 3.51 6.23
C GLU A 28 -0.48 5.01 6.48
N ARG A 29 0.49 5.53 7.25
CA ARG A 29 0.57 6.95 7.58
C ARG A 29 0.84 7.82 6.35
N ARG A 30 1.67 7.33 5.43
CA ARG A 30 2.06 8.09 4.23
C ARG A 30 0.95 8.09 3.19
N ILE A 31 0.20 6.99 3.08
CA ILE A 31 -0.98 6.88 2.21
C ILE A 31 -2.15 7.66 2.81
N GLY A 32 -2.36 7.61 4.13
CA GLY A 32 -3.35 8.46 4.80
C GLY A 32 -3.14 9.94 4.54
N ALA A 33 -1.89 10.42 4.55
CA ALA A 33 -1.57 11.80 4.18
C ALA A 33 -1.85 12.13 2.69
N VAL A 34 -1.81 11.14 1.79
CA VAL A 34 -2.19 11.31 0.39
C VAL A 34 -3.71 11.38 0.28
N CYS A 35 -4.44 10.40 0.83
CA CYS A 35 -5.89 10.36 0.82
C CYS A 35 -6.50 11.62 1.46
N TYR A 36 -5.97 12.07 2.60
CA TYR A 36 -6.40 13.31 3.26
C TYR A 36 -6.27 14.56 2.38
N ARG A 37 -5.30 14.59 1.44
CA ARG A 37 -5.15 15.73 0.51
C ARG A 37 -6.08 15.64 -0.70
N LEU A 38 -6.58 14.45 -1.01
CA LEU A 38 -7.46 14.21 -2.15
C LEU A 38 -8.93 14.31 -1.76
N LEU A 39 -9.25 14.05 -0.50
CA LEU A 39 -10.60 14.03 0.04
C LEU A 39 -10.92 15.34 0.76
N ASP A 40 -12.15 15.82 0.58
CA ASP A 40 -12.64 17.04 1.22
C ASP A 40 -13.14 16.77 2.66
N ASP A 41 -13.41 15.50 2.98
CA ASP A 41 -13.86 15.02 4.30
C ASP A 41 -12.85 14.05 4.92
N ALA A 42 -12.43 14.35 6.16
CA ALA A 42 -11.50 13.51 6.91
C ALA A 42 -12.08 12.13 7.28
N ARG A 43 -13.40 11.99 7.32
CA ARG A 43 -14.08 10.73 7.68
C ARG A 43 -13.90 9.63 6.63
N ASP A 44 -13.64 10.03 5.39
CA ASP A 44 -13.48 9.10 4.26
C ASP A 44 -12.03 8.63 4.08
N VAL A 45 -11.09 9.19 4.86
CA VAL A 45 -9.65 8.91 4.72
C VAL A 45 -9.31 7.47 5.11
N ASP A 46 -9.83 6.99 6.24
CA ASP A 46 -9.54 5.65 6.72
C ASP A 46 -10.08 4.58 5.75
N GLU A 47 -11.26 4.81 5.17
CA GLU A 47 -11.85 3.97 4.13
C GLU A 47 -11.00 3.98 2.86
N ALA A 48 -10.59 5.16 2.38
CA ALA A 48 -9.75 5.28 1.19
C ALA A 48 -8.37 4.62 1.37
N VAL A 49 -7.78 4.72 2.57
CA VAL A 49 -6.54 4.02 2.92
C VAL A 49 -6.75 2.52 2.87
N GLN A 50 -7.83 2.03 3.47
CA GLN A 50 -8.16 0.61 3.46
C GLN A 50 -8.36 0.09 2.03
N ASP A 51 -9.16 0.78 1.23
CA ASP A 51 -9.41 0.44 -0.17
C ASP A 51 -8.12 0.44 -1.00
N THR A 52 -7.22 1.40 -0.76
CA THR A 52 -5.91 1.43 -1.41
C THR A 52 -5.14 0.13 -1.14
N PHE A 53 -5.07 -0.33 0.10
CA PHE A 53 -4.35 -1.56 0.44
C PHE A 53 -5.07 -2.82 -0.01
N VAL A 54 -6.41 -2.85 -0.01
CA VAL A 54 -7.19 -3.95 -0.59
C VAL A 54 -6.93 -4.07 -2.10
N GLN A 55 -6.89 -2.95 -2.81
CA GLN A 55 -6.55 -2.93 -4.24
C GLN A 55 -5.09 -3.30 -4.49
N ALA A 56 -4.18 -2.87 -3.61
CA ALA A 56 -2.78 -3.30 -3.66
C ALA A 56 -2.66 -4.81 -3.52
N TRP A 57 -3.32 -5.42 -2.53
CA TRP A 57 -3.34 -6.88 -2.35
C TRP A 57 -3.87 -7.60 -3.60
N ARG A 58 -5.02 -7.15 -4.14
CA ARG A 58 -5.63 -7.74 -5.35
C ARG A 58 -4.74 -7.63 -6.59
N ASN A 59 -3.87 -6.63 -6.64
CA ASN A 59 -2.97 -6.39 -7.77
C ASN A 59 -1.50 -6.75 -7.47
N LEU A 60 -1.23 -7.43 -6.35
CA LEU A 60 0.12 -7.75 -5.90
C LEU A 60 0.91 -8.54 -6.95
N GLU A 61 0.29 -9.54 -7.58
CA GLU A 61 0.86 -10.34 -8.67
C GLU A 61 1.24 -9.51 -9.92
N ARG A 62 0.63 -8.34 -10.08
CA ARG A 62 0.90 -7.44 -11.21
C ARG A 62 2.01 -6.44 -10.92
N PHE A 63 2.48 -6.36 -9.67
CA PHE A 63 3.61 -5.49 -9.32
C PHE A 63 4.92 -6.10 -9.85
N ARG A 64 5.43 -5.53 -10.95
CA ARG A 64 6.65 -5.97 -11.62
C ARG A 64 7.93 -5.39 -11.01
N GLY A 65 7.79 -4.47 -10.06
CA GLY A 65 8.94 -3.81 -9.45
C GLY A 65 9.58 -2.70 -10.30
N ASP A 66 8.97 -2.33 -11.43
CA ASP A 66 9.41 -1.23 -12.32
C ASP A 66 9.30 0.15 -11.65
N ALA A 67 8.47 0.25 -10.61
CA ALA A 67 8.30 1.43 -9.76
C ALA A 67 8.63 1.09 -8.30
N THR A 68 8.88 2.12 -7.49
CA THR A 68 8.98 1.91 -6.04
C THR A 68 7.64 1.47 -5.47
N PRO A 69 7.60 0.72 -4.35
CA PRO A 69 6.36 0.36 -3.70
C PRO A 69 5.48 1.57 -3.36
N TYR A 70 6.11 2.67 -2.92
CA TYR A 70 5.40 3.93 -2.68
C TYR A 70 4.76 4.51 -3.94
N THR A 71 5.49 4.59 -5.05
CA THR A 71 4.95 5.11 -6.32
C THR A 71 3.78 4.26 -6.81
N TRP A 72 3.85 2.95 -6.61
CA TRP A 72 2.76 2.04 -6.96
C TRP A 72 1.52 2.26 -6.08
N LEU A 73 1.68 2.33 -4.75
CA LEU A 73 0.58 2.65 -3.83
C LEU A 73 -0.03 4.03 -4.08
N TYR A 74 0.81 5.04 -4.34
CA TYR A 74 0.35 6.38 -4.68
C TYR A 74 -0.57 6.37 -5.91
N ARG A 75 -0.22 5.61 -6.95
CA ARG A 75 -1.07 5.46 -8.13
C ARG A 75 -2.39 4.77 -7.81
N ILE A 76 -2.40 3.79 -6.91
CA ILE A 76 -3.64 3.13 -6.49
C ILE A 76 -4.52 4.11 -5.71
N ALA A 77 -3.95 4.90 -4.80
CA ALA A 77 -4.70 5.86 -3.97
C ALA A 77 -5.30 7.03 -4.77
N VAL A 78 -4.77 7.33 -5.96
CA VAL A 78 -5.19 8.48 -6.80
C VAL A 78 -6.16 8.06 -7.93
N ASN A 79 -6.22 6.77 -8.28
CA ASN A 79 -7.06 6.25 -9.37
C ASN A 79 -8.41 5.76 -8.86
#